data_AF-A0A497L6A3-F1
#
_entry.id   AF-A0A497L6A3-F1
#
_cell.length_a   1.000
_cell.length_b   1.000
_cell.length_c   1.000
_cell.angle_alpha   90.00
_cell.angle_beta   90.00
_cell.angle_gamma   90.00
#
_symmetry.space_group_name_H-M   'P 1'
#
loop_
_entity.id
_entity.type
_entity.pdbx_description
1 polymer ?
#
loop_
_entity_poly.entity_id
_entity_poly.type
_entity_poly.pdbx_seq_one_letter_code
_entity_poly.pdbx_strand_id
1 'polypeptide(L)'
;GWEGEGELTKRFTAIFIRGRGEPAEIRRRIELTEALVAEKAARVLELHARGESRLEEMFSVLYVGEMASLYLALARGVDPFPTANIDRVKEGLAELGMARRAEEEVRRLMS
;
A
#
# COMPACT_ATOMS: atom_id res chain seq x y z
N GLY A 1 5.20 16.60 -7.75
CA GLY A 1 4.04 16.66 -6.82
C GLY A 1 2.77 16.90 -7.61
N TRP A 2 1.73 17.48 -7.01
CA TRP A 2 0.48 17.86 -7.70
C TRP A 2 0.61 19.12 -8.56
N GLU A 3 1.82 19.52 -8.90
CA GLU A 3 2.13 20.63 -9.81
C GLU A 3 2.36 20.16 -11.25
N GLY A 4 2.25 18.84 -11.51
CA GLY A 4 2.39 18.26 -12.84
C GLY A 4 1.28 18.69 -13.82
N GLU A 5 1.48 18.39 -15.10
CA GLU A 5 0.53 18.71 -16.16
C GLU A 5 -0.88 18.19 -15.84
N GLY A 6 -1.88 19.07 -15.98
CA GLY A 6 -3.26 18.81 -15.54
C GLY A 6 -3.89 17.58 -16.19
N GLU A 7 -3.49 17.21 -17.42
CA GLU A 7 -3.99 16.01 -18.09
C GLU A 7 -3.44 14.71 -17.51
N LEU A 8 -2.24 14.74 -16.92
CA LEU A 8 -1.68 13.57 -16.23
C LEU A 8 -2.29 13.43 -14.84
N THR A 9 -2.41 14.52 -14.08
CA THR A 9 -2.98 14.48 -12.72
C THR A 9 -4.43 13.99 -12.72
N LYS A 10 -5.20 14.33 -13.77
CA LYS A 10 -6.58 13.85 -13.98
C LYS A 10 -6.72 12.35 -14.25
N ARG A 11 -5.62 11.60 -14.36
CA ARG A 11 -5.65 10.13 -14.46
C ARG A 11 -5.45 9.45 -13.11
N PHE A 12 -5.07 10.20 -12.07
CA PHE A 12 -4.80 9.66 -10.74
C PHE A 12 -5.99 9.85 -9.82
N THR A 13 -6.23 8.82 -9.00
CA THR A 13 -7.11 8.90 -7.83
C THR A 13 -6.23 8.98 -6.60
N ALA A 14 -6.43 9.99 -5.76
CA ALA A 14 -5.77 10.09 -4.47
C ALA A 14 -6.62 9.40 -3.39
N ILE A 15 -5.99 8.59 -2.55
CA ILE A 15 -6.64 7.92 -1.42
C ILE A 15 -5.90 8.33 -0.15
N PHE A 16 -6.60 9.01 0.75
CA PHE A 16 -6.09 9.39 2.06
C PHE A 16 -6.52 8.35 3.10
N ILE A 17 -5.55 7.68 3.70
CA ILE A 17 -5.81 6.73 4.80
C ILE A 17 -5.94 7.53 6.09
N ARG A 18 -7.08 7.39 6.78
CA ARG A 18 -7.43 8.13 7.99
C ARG A 18 -7.44 7.24 9.22
N GLY A 19 -6.78 7.66 10.29
CA GLY A 19 -6.77 6.96 11.59
C GLY A 19 -7.65 7.66 12.62
N ARG A 20 -8.19 6.94 13.62
CA ARG A 20 -9.07 7.55 14.63
C ARG A 20 -8.30 8.52 15.54
N GLY A 21 -7.06 8.19 15.87
CA GLY A 21 -6.19 8.93 16.79
C GLY A 21 -5.24 9.93 16.13
N GLU A 22 -5.56 10.43 14.94
CA GLU A 22 -4.71 11.42 14.25
C GLU A 22 -4.47 12.68 15.11
N PRO A 23 -3.20 13.07 15.33
CA PRO A 23 -2.89 14.38 15.89
C PRO A 23 -3.49 15.50 15.05
N ALA A 24 -3.83 16.62 15.69
CA ALA A 24 -4.49 17.75 15.03
C ALA A 24 -3.68 18.30 13.84
N GLU A 25 -2.34 18.29 13.95
CA GLU A 25 -1.41 18.73 12.92
C GLU A 25 -1.46 17.81 11.69
N ILE A 26 -1.56 16.50 11.90
CA ILE A 26 -1.68 15.52 10.82
C ILE A 26 -3.04 15.64 10.14
N ARG A 27 -4.12 15.74 10.92
CA ARG A 27 -5.47 15.97 10.41
C ARG A 27 -5.50 17.21 9.52
N ARG A 28 -4.97 18.33 10.02
CA ARG A 28 -4.93 19.59 9.27
C ARG A 28 -4.09 19.50 8.01
N ARG A 29 -2.94 18.82 8.06
CA ARG A 29 -2.09 18.58 6.88
C ARG A 29 -2.84 17.79 5.81
N ILE A 30 -3.58 16.75 6.20
CA ILE A 30 -4.37 15.95 5.27
C ILE A 30 -5.44 16.82 4.61
N GLU A 31 -6.25 17.54 5.39
CA GLU A 31 -7.30 18.44 4.85
C GLU A 31 -6.74 19.46 3.84
N LEU A 32 -5.61 20.09 4.16
CA LEU A 32 -4.96 21.05 3.27
C LEU A 32 -4.46 20.38 1.99
N THR A 33 -3.88 19.18 2.11
CA THR A 33 -3.41 18.43 0.94
C THR A 33 -4.59 17.97 0.10
N GLU A 34 -5.65 17.47 0.71
CA GLU A 34 -6.86 17.02 0.04
C GLU A 34 -7.46 18.13 -0.82
N ALA A 35 -7.59 19.35 -0.27
CA ALA A 35 -8.07 20.52 -0.99
C ALA A 35 -7.22 20.83 -2.23
N LEU A 36 -5.89 20.82 -2.10
CA LEU A 36 -4.96 21.06 -3.22
C LEU A 36 -5.04 19.97 -4.30
N VAL A 37 -5.33 18.73 -3.90
CA VAL A 37 -5.39 17.58 -4.80
C VAL A 37 -6.73 17.49 -5.52
N ALA A 38 -7.83 17.86 -4.86
CA ALA A 38 -9.17 17.79 -5.40
C ALA A 38 -9.35 18.62 -6.67
N GLU A 39 -8.59 19.70 -6.84
CA GLU A 39 -8.61 20.54 -8.04
C GLU A 39 -7.98 19.86 -9.28
N LYS A 40 -7.14 18.83 -9.06
CA LYS A 40 -6.24 18.29 -10.11
C LYS A 40 -6.36 16.80 -10.34
N ALA A 41 -6.78 16.04 -9.33
CA ALA A 41 -6.96 14.59 -9.41
C ALA A 41 -8.26 14.23 -10.13
N ALA A 42 -8.32 13.01 -10.65
CA ALA A 42 -9.56 12.43 -11.16
C ALA A 42 -10.62 12.32 -10.05
N ARG A 43 -10.16 11.85 -8.88
CA ARG A 43 -10.94 11.62 -7.67
C ARG A 43 -10.06 11.74 -6.44
N VAL A 44 -10.69 12.12 -5.35
CA VAL A 44 -10.12 12.07 -4.02
C VAL A 44 -11.05 11.25 -3.14
N LEU A 45 -10.48 10.30 -2.41
CA LEU A 45 -11.19 9.37 -1.55
C LEU A 45 -10.52 9.34 -0.17
N GLU A 46 -11.31 9.07 0.85
CA GLU A 46 -10.82 8.78 2.19
C GLU A 46 -11.11 7.33 2.58
N LEU A 47 -10.12 6.66 3.16
CA LEU A 47 -10.24 5.35 3.75
C LEU A 47 -10.02 5.45 5.25
N HIS A 48 -11.12 5.42 6.02
CA HIS A 48 -11.07 5.48 7.47
C HIS A 48 -10.82 4.08 8.06
N ALA A 49 -9.72 3.95 8.79
CA ALA A 49 -9.34 2.74 9.50
C ALA A 49 -10.39 2.38 10.57
N ARG A 50 -10.55 1.08 10.80
CA ARG A 50 -11.50 0.50 11.76
C ARG A 50 -10.74 -0.33 12.78
N GLY A 51 -11.21 -0.30 14.03
CA GLY A 51 -10.56 -0.99 15.14
C GLY A 51 -10.45 -0.12 16.38
N GLU A 52 -10.12 -0.74 17.50
CA GLU A 52 -9.85 -0.10 18.79
C GLU A 52 -8.34 -0.01 19.06
N SER A 53 -7.56 -0.96 18.56
CA SER A 53 -6.11 -0.94 18.64
C SER A 53 -5.45 -0.47 17.33
N ARG A 54 -4.20 0.00 17.43
CA ARG A 54 -3.40 0.37 16.25
C ARG A 54 -3.21 -0.79 15.28
N LEU A 55 -3.10 -2.01 15.81
CA LEU A 55 -2.93 -3.21 14.99
C LEU A 55 -4.20 -3.50 14.18
N GLU A 56 -5.37 -3.40 14.81
CA GLU A 56 -6.66 -3.54 14.11
C GLU A 56 -6.84 -2.48 13.03
N GLU A 57 -6.51 -1.22 13.33
CA GLU A 57 -6.55 -0.13 12.33
C GLU A 57 -5.68 -0.47 11.11
N MET A 58 -4.44 -0.93 11.34
CA MET A 58 -3.54 -1.35 10.25
C MET A 58 -4.13 -2.48 9.42
N PHE A 59 -4.60 -3.56 10.05
CA PHE A 59 -5.20 -4.70 9.34
C PHE A 59 -6.47 -4.31 8.59
N SER A 60 -7.29 -3.40 9.13
CA SER A 60 -8.50 -2.95 8.45
C SER A 60 -8.20 -2.27 7.11
N VAL A 61 -7.16 -1.45 7.06
CA VAL A 61 -6.73 -0.73 5.85
C VAL A 61 -6.05 -1.70 4.87
N LEU A 62 -5.18 -2.58 5.36
CA LEU A 62 -4.52 -3.61 4.55
C LEU A 62 -5.55 -4.50 3.86
N TYR A 63 -6.54 -4.99 4.60
CA TYR A 63 -7.59 -5.85 4.07
C TYR A 63 -8.37 -5.16 2.95
N VAL A 64 -8.76 -3.89 3.12
CA VAL A 64 -9.44 -3.13 2.05
C VAL A 64 -8.54 -3.00 0.82
N GLY A 65 -7.25 -2.72 1.01
CA GLY A 65 -6.27 -2.65 -0.08
C GLY A 65 -6.07 -3.98 -0.83
N GLU A 66 -6.01 -5.10 -0.11
CA GLU A 66 -5.92 -6.44 -0.68
C GLU A 66 -7.16 -6.78 -1.50
N MET A 67 -8.36 -6.57 -0.94
CA MET A 67 -9.60 -6.83 -1.66
C MET A 67 -9.74 -5.93 -2.89
N ALA A 68 -9.40 -4.65 -2.77
CA ALA A 68 -9.42 -3.73 -3.91
C ALA A 68 -8.48 -4.20 -5.05
N SER A 69 -7.28 -4.67 -4.70
CA SER A 69 -6.30 -5.19 -5.68
C SER A 69 -6.80 -6.48 -6.33
N LEU A 70 -7.34 -7.39 -5.55
CA LEU A 70 -7.91 -8.66 -6.02
C LEU A 70 -9.07 -8.41 -6.98
N TYR A 71 -10.05 -7.60 -6.58
CA TYR A 71 -11.19 -7.26 -7.42
C TYR A 71 -10.78 -6.51 -8.69
N LEU A 72 -9.75 -5.67 -8.62
CA LEU A 72 -9.23 -4.98 -9.79
C LEU A 72 -8.60 -5.94 -10.81
N ALA A 73 -7.89 -6.97 -10.34
CA ALA A 73 -7.35 -8.02 -11.23
C ALA A 73 -8.49 -8.80 -11.91
N LEU A 74 -9.49 -9.22 -11.12
CA LEU A 74 -10.68 -9.91 -11.64
C LEU A 74 -11.45 -9.04 -12.66
N ALA A 75 -11.65 -7.76 -12.37
CA ALA A 75 -12.33 -6.81 -13.26
C ALA A 75 -11.56 -6.59 -14.58
N ARG A 76 -10.24 -6.80 -14.58
CA ARG A 76 -9.39 -6.73 -15.78
C ARG A 76 -9.20 -8.07 -16.48
N GLY A 77 -9.76 -9.16 -15.95
CA GLY A 77 -9.55 -10.52 -16.48
C GLY A 77 -8.09 -11.01 -16.35
N VAL A 78 -7.36 -10.52 -15.35
CA VAL A 78 -5.97 -10.90 -15.07
C VAL A 78 -5.93 -11.85 -13.87
N ASP A 79 -5.13 -12.91 -13.93
CA ASP A 79 -4.86 -13.78 -12.79
C ASP A 79 -4.00 -13.03 -11.74
N PRO A 80 -4.49 -12.84 -10.50
CA PRO A 80 -3.79 -12.08 -9.46
C PRO A 80 -2.63 -12.85 -8.80
N PHE A 81 -2.54 -14.17 -8.97
CA PHE A 81 -1.58 -14.99 -8.21
C PHE A 81 -0.18 -15.10 -8.82
N PRO A 82 0.01 -15.19 -10.15
CA PRO A 82 1.33 -15.29 -10.75
C PRO A 82 2.16 -14.02 -10.52
N THR A 83 3.38 -14.20 -9.99
CA THR A 83 4.30 -13.09 -9.72
C THR A 83 5.64 -13.27 -10.42
N ALA A 84 5.63 -13.60 -11.72
CA ALA A 84 6.81 -13.99 -12.48
C ALA A 84 8.00 -13.00 -12.38
N ASN A 85 7.75 -11.69 -12.33
CA ASN A 85 8.82 -10.69 -12.15
C ASN A 85 9.46 -10.77 -10.75
N ILE A 86 8.64 -10.99 -9.72
CA ILE A 86 9.12 -11.16 -8.34
C ILE A 86 9.89 -12.49 -8.24
N ASP A 87 9.40 -13.54 -8.89
CA ASP A 87 10.06 -14.85 -8.90
C ASP A 87 11.46 -14.76 -9.53
N ARG A 88 11.60 -14.06 -10.66
CA ARG A 88 12.91 -13.79 -11.28
C ARG A 88 13.86 -12.99 -10.37
N VAL A 89 13.33 -12.02 -9.62
CA VAL A 89 14.14 -11.28 -8.63
C VAL A 89 14.56 -12.20 -7.49
N LYS A 90 13.66 -13.04 -6.97
CA LYS A 90 13.96 -14.02 -5.92
C LYS A 90 15.02 -15.01 -6.36
N GLU A 91 14.94 -15.50 -7.61
CA GLU A 91 15.95 -16.39 -8.21
C GLU A 91 17.33 -15.73 -8.24
N GLY A 92 17.43 -14.49 -8.73
CA GLY A 92 18.70 -13.76 -8.73
C GLY A 92 19.24 -13.50 -7.32
N LEU A 93 18.37 -13.22 -6.35
CA LEU A 93 18.78 -13.02 -4.94
C LEU A 93 19.19 -14.33 -4.25
N ALA A 94 18.67 -15.47 -4.68
CA ALA A 94 19.02 -16.78 -4.13
C ALA A 94 20.51 -17.10 -4.32
N GLU A 95 21.14 -16.56 -5.36
CA GLU A 95 22.58 -16.66 -5.62
C GLU A 95 23.43 -16.10 -4.45
N LEU A 96 22.92 -15.12 -3.71
CA LEU A 96 23.59 -14.53 -2.55
C LEU A 96 23.54 -15.40 -1.28
N GLY A 97 22.82 -16.54 -1.33
CA GLY A 97 22.74 -17.51 -0.23
C GLY A 97 22.21 -16.94 1.09
N MET A 98 21.52 -15.78 1.07
CA MET A 98 21.07 -15.09 2.28
C MET A 98 20.03 -15.92 3.06
N ALA A 99 19.07 -16.52 2.36
CA ALA A 99 18.05 -17.38 2.97
C ALA A 99 18.70 -18.60 3.66
N ARG A 100 19.64 -19.27 2.98
CA ARG A 100 20.36 -20.42 3.54
C ARG A 100 21.14 -20.06 4.80
N ARG A 101 21.86 -18.93 4.78
CA ARG A 101 22.58 -18.42 5.97
C ARG A 101 21.63 -18.12 7.14
N ALA A 102 20.49 -17.49 6.86
CA ALA A 102 19.50 -17.20 7.90
C ALA A 102 18.89 -18.50 8.48
N GLU A 103 18.61 -19.50 7.65
CA GLU A 103 18.12 -20.80 8.11
C GLU A 103 19.14 -21.55 8.98
N GLU A 104 20.42 -21.51 8.60
CA GLU A 104 21.53 -22.07 9.39
C GLU A 104 21.67 -21.37 10.74
N GLU A 105 21.58 -20.04 10.78
CA GLU A 105 21.64 -19.23 12.00
C GLU A 105 20.46 -19.55 12.94
N VAL A 106 19.24 -19.60 12.40
CA VAL A 106 18.04 -19.97 13.18
C VAL A 106 18.16 -21.37 13.73
N ARG A 107 18.64 -22.33 12.93
CA ARG A 107 18.85 -23.72 13.38
C ARG A 107 19.89 -23.79 14.50
N ARG A 108 20.96 -23.00 14.42
CA ARG A 108 21.99 -22.89 15.47
C ARG A 108 21.46 -22.29 16.77
N LEU A 109 20.54 -21.33 16.70
CA LEU A 109 19.92 -20.71 17.88
C LEU A 109 18.90 -21.61 18.58
N MET A 110 18.33 -22.58 17.86
CA MET A 110 17.36 -23.54 18.40
C MET A 110 17.99 -24.88 18.84
N SER A 111 19.32 -25.05 18.75
CA SER A 111 20.08 -26.20 19.25
C SER A 111 20.85 -25.86 20.51
#